data_AF-A0A158HYI7-F1
#
_entry.id   AF-A0A158HYI7-F1
#
_cell.length_a   1.000
_cell.length_b   1.000
_cell.length_c   1.000
_cell.angle_alpha   90.00
_cell.angle_beta   90.00
_cell.angle_gamma   90.00
#
_symmetry.space_group_name_H-M   'P 1'
#
loop_
_entity.id
_entity.type
_entity.pdbx_description
1 polymer ?
#
loop_
_entity_poly.entity_id
_entity_poly.type
_entity_poly.pdbx_seq_one_letter_code
_entity_poly.pdbx_strand_id
1 'polypeptide(L)'
;MEKDNDPLFESDDPHFQRARALSLSVGAIRRAQGKASPNDFPVGSTEWHIAVEDFANDVLTALMGDTDFADLRFGHANIGK
;
A
#
# COMPACT_ATOMS: atom_id res chain seq x y z
N MET A 1 11.66 20.64 23.96
CA MET A 1 11.29 20.18 22.61
C MET A 1 10.01 19.39 22.79
N GLU A 2 8.87 20.08 22.69
CA GLU A 2 7.61 19.37 22.48
C GLU A 2 7.80 18.62 21.15
N LYS A 3 7.74 17.30 21.21
CA LYS A 3 7.52 16.55 19.98
C LYS A 3 6.15 16.99 19.52
N ASP A 4 6.08 17.63 18.37
CA ASP A 4 4.83 17.84 17.65
C ASP A 4 4.24 16.45 17.40
N ASN A 5 3.51 15.93 18.40
CA ASN A 5 2.72 14.72 18.29
C ASN A 5 1.53 15.14 17.45
N ASP A 6 1.74 15.11 16.13
CA ASP A 6 0.70 15.40 15.18
C ASP A 6 -0.40 14.33 15.36
N PRO A 7 -1.58 14.71 15.90
CA PRO A 7 -2.63 13.75 16.28
C PRO A 7 -3.15 12.94 15.09
N LEU A 8 -2.80 13.33 13.86
CA LEU A 8 -3.07 12.55 12.66
C LEU A 8 -2.33 11.19 12.62
N PHE A 9 -1.22 11.03 13.35
CA PHE A 9 -0.42 9.80 13.35
C PHE A 9 -0.58 8.92 14.60
N GLU A 10 -1.26 9.45 15.62
CA GLU A 10 -1.51 8.80 16.92
C GLU A 10 -3.03 8.74 17.20
N SER A 11 -3.81 8.32 16.21
CA SER A 11 -5.24 8.08 16.41
C SER A 11 -5.49 6.73 17.07
N ASP A 12 -6.31 6.73 18.13
CA ASP A 12 -6.82 5.53 18.80
C ASP A 12 -7.94 4.83 18.02
N ASP A 13 -8.33 5.37 16.85
CA ASP A 13 -9.31 4.74 15.99
C ASP A 13 -8.84 3.34 15.53
N PRO A 14 -9.61 2.26 15.78
CA PRO A 14 -9.20 0.91 15.42
C PRO A 14 -8.99 0.71 13.91
N HIS A 15 -9.68 1.45 13.05
CA HIS A 15 -9.46 1.37 11.60
C HIS A 15 -8.15 2.04 11.22
N PHE A 16 -7.84 3.20 11.81
CA PHE A 16 -6.57 3.88 11.63
C PHE A 16 -5.40 2.99 12.09
N GLN A 17 -5.48 2.39 13.27
CA GLN A 17 -4.42 1.51 13.78
C GLN A 17 -4.20 0.29 12.86
N ARG A 18 -5.28 -0.31 12.34
CA ARG A 18 -5.18 -1.41 11.37
C ARG A 18 -4.54 -0.97 10.05
N ALA A 19 -4.96 0.17 9.51
CA ALA A 19 -4.37 0.72 8.28
C ALA A 19 -2.87 1.03 8.45
N ARG A 20 -2.50 1.63 9.60
CA ARG A 20 -1.11 1.90 9.96
C ARG A 20 -0.29 0.61 10.09
N ALA A 21 -0.82 -0.40 10.79
CA ALA A 21 -0.15 -1.69 10.94
C ALA A 21 0.07 -2.39 9.59
N LEU A 22 -0.92 -2.33 8.70
CA LEU A 22 -0.80 -2.85 7.33
C LEU A 22 0.29 -2.13 6.55
N SER A 23 0.26 -0.79 6.52
CA SER A 23 1.26 0.04 5.82
C SER A 23 2.69 -0.26 6.30
N LEU A 24 2.89 -0.35 7.63
CA LEU A 24 4.19 -0.72 8.22
C LEU A 24 4.63 -2.13 7.82
N SER A 25 3.70 -3.09 7.79
CA SER A 25 4.00 -4.48 7.43
C SER A 25 4.41 -4.58 5.96
N VAL A 26 3.68 -3.93 5.05
CA VAL A 26 4.03 -3.88 3.62
C VAL A 26 5.39 -3.21 3.41
N GLY A 27 5.64 -2.09 4.09
CA GLY A 27 6.94 -1.41 4.03
C GLY A 27 8.10 -2.30 4.49
N ALA A 28 7.91 -3.05 5.58
CA ALA A 28 8.91 -3.99 6.09
C ALA A 28 9.20 -5.12 5.08
N ILE A 29 8.16 -5.68 4.45
CA ILE A 29 8.30 -6.72 3.43
C ILE A 29 9.03 -6.20 2.19
N ARG A 30 8.63 -5.02 1.66
CA ARG A 30 9.30 -4.40 0.52
C ARG A 30 10.79 -4.19 0.78
N ARG A 31 11.13 -3.67 1.97
CA ARG A 31 12.52 -3.48 2.38
C ARG A 31 13.28 -4.80 2.43
N ALA A 32 12.68 -5.87 2.96
CA ALA A 32 13.29 -7.20 2.99
C ALA A 32 13.50 -7.78 1.57
N GLN A 33 12.67 -7.41 0.60
CA GLN A 33 12.81 -7.75 -0.82
C GLN A 33 13.83 -6.86 -1.56
N GLY A 34 14.41 -5.85 -0.91
CA GLY A 34 15.30 -4.87 -1.54
C GLY A 34 14.58 -3.87 -2.46
N LYS A 35 13.25 -3.77 -2.36
CA LYS A 35 12.46 -2.79 -3.11
C LYS A 35 12.49 -1.43 -2.42
N ALA A 36 12.53 -0.37 -3.22
CA ALA A 36 12.43 1.00 -2.71
C ALA A 36 11.04 1.30 -2.16
N SER A 37 10.97 2.14 -1.14
CA SER A 37 9.76 2.68 -0.55
C SER A 37 9.61 4.15 -0.90
N PRO A 38 8.39 4.73 -0.88
CA PRO A 38 8.19 6.15 -1.15
C PRO A 38 9.10 7.07 -0.32
N ASN A 39 9.35 6.72 0.94
CA ASN A 39 10.19 7.51 1.85
C ASN A 39 11.68 7.57 1.46
N ASP A 40 12.13 6.76 0.49
CA ASP A 40 13.50 6.77 0.00
C ASP A 40 13.74 7.88 -1.05
N PHE A 41 12.67 8.55 -1.51
CA PHE A 41 12.72 9.57 -2.54
C PHE A 41 12.14 10.91 -2.05
N PRO A 42 12.61 12.05 -2.58
CA PRO A 42 12.01 13.35 -2.28
C PRO A 42 10.54 13.39 -2.70
N VAL A 43 9.65 13.82 -1.79
CA VAL A 43 8.22 13.94 -2.08
C VAL A 43 8.00 14.80 -3.32
N GLY A 44 7.23 14.27 -4.28
CA GLY A 44 6.92 14.93 -5.54
C GLY A 44 7.94 14.69 -6.67
N SER A 45 9.05 13.99 -6.44
CA SER A 45 9.93 13.56 -7.54
C SER A 45 9.26 12.49 -8.42
N THR A 46 9.77 12.26 -9.63
CA THR A 46 9.26 11.21 -10.51
C THR A 46 9.40 9.83 -9.87
N GLU A 47 10.54 9.55 -9.23
CA GLU A 47 10.82 8.29 -8.53
C GLU A 47 9.89 8.09 -7.35
N TRP A 48 9.55 9.17 -6.63
CA TRP A 48 8.58 9.11 -5.54
C TRP A 48 7.20 8.69 -6.04
N HIS A 49 6.71 9.26 -7.14
CA HIS A 49 5.40 8.87 -7.70
C HIS A 49 5.37 7.39 -8.12
N ILE A 50 6.44 6.91 -8.76
CA ILE A 50 6.58 5.50 -9.13
C ILE A 50 6.56 4.61 -7.88
N ALA A 51 7.35 4.96 -6.86
CA ALA A 51 7.40 4.19 -5.61
C ALA A 51 6.06 4.19 -4.86
N VAL A 52 5.28 5.28 -4.94
CA VAL A 52 3.93 5.37 -4.36
C VAL A 52 2.97 4.42 -5.08
N GLU A 53 2.99 4.39 -6.41
CA GLU A 53 2.14 3.49 -7.19
C GLU A 53 2.46 2.03 -6.89
N ASP A 54 3.74 1.66 -6.91
CA ASP A 54 4.20 0.31 -6.56
C ASP A 54 3.81 -0.08 -5.13
N PHE A 55 3.97 0.84 -4.17
CA PHE A 55 3.60 0.60 -2.78
C PHE A 55 2.08 0.41 -2.62
N ALA A 56 1.28 1.23 -3.31
CA ALA A 56 -0.18 1.10 -3.30
C ALA A 56 -0.63 -0.27 -3.86
N ASN A 57 0.02 -0.75 -4.92
CA ASN A 57 -0.24 -2.07 -5.48
C ASN A 57 0.07 -3.20 -4.48
N ASP A 58 1.17 -3.11 -3.72
CA ASP A 58 1.47 -4.08 -2.67
C ASP A 58 0.43 -4.06 -1.54
N VAL A 59 -0.05 -2.86 -1.15
CA VAL A 59 -1.12 -2.72 -0.15
C VAL A 59 -2.42 -3.33 -0.64
N LEU A 60 -2.82 -3.08 -1.90
CA LEU A 60 -4.02 -3.67 -2.50
C LEU A 60 -3.90 -5.19 -2.56
N THR A 61 -2.74 -5.71 -2.95
CA THR A 61 -2.46 -7.16 -2.97
C THR A 61 -2.62 -7.76 -1.58
N ALA A 62 -2.06 -7.12 -0.55
CA ALA A 62 -2.19 -7.59 0.84
C ALA A 62 -3.64 -7.55 1.37
N LEU A 63 -4.47 -6.61 0.90
CA LEU A 63 -5.88 -6.51 1.27
C LEU A 63 -6.76 -7.56 0.57
N MET A 64 -6.45 -7.90 -0.68
CA MET A 64 -7.22 -8.86 -1.49
C MET A 64 -6.77 -10.31 -1.27
N GLY A 65 -5.62 -10.53 -0.61
CA GLY A 65 -5.03 -11.85 -0.37
C GLY A 65 -4.52 -12.50 -1.67
N ASP A 66 -4.24 -13.82 -1.60
CA ASP A 66 -3.92 -14.66 -2.78
C ASP A 66 -5.17 -14.90 -3.67
N THR A 67 -6.05 -13.91 -3.81
CA THR A 67 -7.01 -13.94 -4.90
C THR A 67 -6.20 -13.60 -6.14
N ASP A 68 -5.80 -14.63 -6.90
CA ASP A 68 -5.14 -14.43 -8.18
C ASP A 68 -5.92 -13.36 -8.95
N PHE A 69 -5.24 -12.29 -9.40
CA PHE A 69 -5.85 -11.29 -10.28
C PHE A 69 -6.51 -11.92 -11.52
N ALA A 70 -6.16 -13.18 -11.84
CA ALA A 70 -6.81 -14.02 -12.83
C ALA A 70 -8.28 -14.34 -12.51
N ASP A 71 -8.65 -14.48 -11.23
CA ASP A 71 -10.02 -14.77 -10.76
C ASP A 71 -10.90 -13.51 -10.73
N LEU A 72 -10.29 -12.32 -10.70
CA LEU A 72 -10.97 -11.03 -10.83
C LEU A 72 -11.13 -10.57 -12.28
N ARG A 73 -10.91 -11.45 -13.28
CA ARG A 73 -11.34 -11.16 -14.65
C ARG A 73 -12.86 -11.02 -14.69
N PHE A 74 -13.29 -9.77 -14.66
CA PHE A 74 -14.62 -9.30 -15.05
C PHE A 74 -15.18 -10.17 -16.17
N GLY A 75 -16.39 -10.67 -15.93
CA GLY A 75 -17.01 -11.79 -16.63
C GLY A 75 -16.66 -11.92 -18.10
N HIS A 76 -16.33 -13.15 -18.50
CA HIS A 76 -16.47 -13.59 -19.88
C HIS A 76 -17.78 -13.02 -20.44
N ALA A 77 -17.66 -12.01 -21.30
CA ALA A 77 -18.72 -11.57 -22.17
C ALA A 77 -19.07 -12.79 -23.03
N ASN A 78 -20.12 -13.49 -22.61
CA ASN A 78 -20.68 -14.60 -23.33
C ASN A 78 -21.39 -14.02 -24.56
N ILE A 79 -20.63 -13.72 -25.61
CA ILE A 79 -21.18 -13.41 -26.92
C ILE A 79 -21.39 -14.76 -27.62
N GLY A 80 -22.46 -15.43 -27.19
CA GLY A 80 -23.00 -16.59 -27.88
C GLY A 80 -23.62 -16.16 -29.21
N LYS A 81 -23.35 -16.98 -30.24
CA LYS A 81 -23.88 -16.88 -31.60
C LYS A 81 -25.39 -16.97 -31.67
#